data_AF-A0A1D7TSV5-F1
#
_entry.id   AF-A0A1D7TSV5-F1
#
_cell.length_a   1.000
_cell.length_b   1.000
_cell.length_c   1.000
_cell.angle_alpha   90.00
_cell.angle_beta   90.00
_cell.angle_gamma   90.00
#
_symmetry.space_group_name_H-M   'P 1'
#
loop_
_entity.id
_entity.type
_entity.pdbx_description
1 polymer ?
#
loop_
_entity_poly.entity_id
_entity_poly.type
_entity_poly.pdbx_seq_one_letter_code
_entity_poly.pdbx_strand_id
1 'polypeptide(L)'
;MEDNIILGQIVRRGYNDDHKKVNYLAKVVDKKLKYISNHQKSKILRSDFKAEFGEIRFVRDGYLVHPADDIPIPTIVVSTRDSVKETLVNPKYKGIFSLKGVRWLIGNQYSSIFKGVLVTNKHIRNTKNSFVLDESVISLKTYKITTSEMMSPILIDEESVIFFNGLELPSSKEIYMPFSWEVTFAKALNKIFSKRKLKDQGILSKDKREVIQMFIKNLDEPLVIDYLAKELDISDTSELVKRFESFIKYKQDELDYKDEDSKIIIEIAQNNASLRKKVTSEIEKNWEQDNKIRIDKLKELQKKEDDIKSTIKVEEEKLDKIKEEILLKTNLSSSLDRRLQIAKENISDFRAQYLLLNGDSSAKQVNLEEKSLVGYSEGKIINLEKKVTRVANSTELIEKISNELVVNGISDEENALMLTGLLYTSLRSEKPLLLVGPMGQEIVNILSICLYNQTADVLDCSTNYNQLLLDTLKKRNSKILIVKYFWGNDWVNKIDEILNTGKAVFFVHPFKEELMMEAKSIYYYLTPLLMDLFVEKLVKVNYEQLPYFKRSSMYKDVKVSTEFLENNLELNLHPIVKENLQSLIEVDFDVNDELLEKLELSLAYLTENKNFIDVTDEEGLLKGIWYE
;
A
#
# COMPACT_ATOMS: atom_id res chain seq x y z
N MET A 1 -3.03 71.30 22.92
CA MET A 1 -1.67 71.74 23.30
C MET A 1 -0.77 71.31 22.18
N GLU A 2 -0.37 72.27 21.34
CA GLU A 2 0.47 72.03 20.17
C GLU A 2 1.92 72.22 20.62
N ASP A 3 2.66 71.13 20.71
CA ASP A 3 4.05 71.17 21.15
C ASP A 3 4.93 71.81 20.06
N ASN A 4 5.54 72.94 20.39
CA ASN A 4 6.57 73.55 19.58
C ASN A 4 7.82 72.65 19.64
N ILE A 5 8.29 72.16 18.49
CA ILE A 5 9.48 71.29 18.41
C ILE A 5 10.70 72.15 18.04
N ILE A 6 11.76 72.08 18.85
CA ILE A 6 13.05 72.69 18.54
C ILE A 6 13.74 71.81 17.49
N LEU A 7 13.97 72.33 16.28
CA LEU A 7 14.67 71.59 15.21
C LEU A 7 16.19 71.79 15.23
N GLY A 8 16.70 72.84 15.91
CA GLY A 8 18.13 73.10 16.10
C GLY A 8 18.44 74.55 16.51
N GLN A 9 19.70 74.82 16.87
CA GLN A 9 20.23 76.17 17.09
C GLN A 9 20.92 76.66 15.81
N ILE A 10 20.58 77.87 15.34
CA ILE A 10 21.39 78.54 14.32
C ILE A 10 22.39 79.44 15.04
N VAL A 11 23.67 79.12 14.92
CA VAL A 11 24.75 79.98 15.40
C VAL A 11 25.06 80.99 14.30
N ARG A 12 24.72 82.26 14.53
CA ARG A 12 25.16 83.33 13.62
C ARG A 12 26.59 83.72 14.00
N ARG A 13 27.56 83.43 13.12
CA ARG A 13 28.90 84.06 13.22
C ARG A 13 28.75 85.55 12.94
N GLY A 14 28.92 86.37 13.97
CA GLY A 14 29.12 87.80 13.81
C GLY A 14 30.55 88.09 13.37
N TYR A 15 30.79 89.23 12.72
CA TYR A 15 32.12 89.67 12.28
C TYR A 15 33.14 89.91 13.43
N ASN A 16 32.70 89.89 14.70
CA ASN A 16 33.51 90.18 15.89
C ASN A 16 33.48 89.05 16.94
N ASP A 17 33.48 87.78 16.52
CA ASP A 17 33.58 86.57 17.37
C ASP A 17 32.59 86.39 18.53
N ASP A 18 31.68 87.32 18.80
CA ASP A 18 30.59 87.13 19.75
C ASP A 18 29.52 86.21 19.15
N HIS A 19 29.52 84.96 19.60
CA HIS A 19 28.56 83.94 19.22
C HIS A 19 27.19 84.23 19.87
N LYS A 20 26.29 84.93 19.18
CA LYS A 20 24.89 85.01 19.59
C LYS A 20 24.15 83.77 19.15
N LYS A 21 23.86 82.88 20.10
CA LYS A 21 22.99 81.72 19.92
C LYS A 21 21.54 82.19 19.89
N VAL A 22 20.84 81.97 18.78
CA VAL A 22 19.40 82.20 18.67
C VAL A 22 18.71 80.85 18.52
N ASN A 23 17.79 80.55 19.43
CA ASN A 23 16.99 79.33 19.42
C ASN A 23 15.86 79.49 18.40
N TYR A 24 15.78 78.60 17.40
CA TYR A 24 14.67 78.61 16.44
C TYR A 24 13.72 77.39 16.63
N LEU A 25 12.43 77.63 16.90
CA LEU A 25 11.35 76.63 16.98
C LEU A 25 10.65 76.49 15.63
N ALA A 26 10.45 75.28 15.09
CA ALA A 26 9.75 75.11 13.81
C ALA A 26 8.60 74.10 13.90
N LYS A 27 7.51 74.39 13.18
CA LYS A 27 6.27 73.62 13.14
C LYS A 27 5.85 73.39 11.70
N VAL A 28 5.43 72.17 11.36
CA VAL A 28 4.84 71.88 10.04
C VAL A 28 3.37 72.24 10.06
N VAL A 29 2.95 73.16 9.17
CA VAL A 29 1.56 73.60 9.00
C VAL A 29 1.26 73.60 7.50
N ASP A 30 0.18 72.93 7.08
CA ASP A 30 -0.24 72.80 5.67
C ASP A 30 0.85 72.23 4.74
N LYS A 31 1.58 71.20 5.20
CA LYS A 31 2.74 70.59 4.51
C LYS A 31 3.94 71.52 4.31
N LYS A 32 3.95 72.73 4.87
CA LYS A 32 5.08 73.66 4.85
C LYS A 32 5.72 73.81 6.23
N LEU A 33 7.03 73.99 6.29
CA LEU A 33 7.77 74.20 7.55
C LEU A 33 7.68 75.70 7.92
N LYS A 34 7.14 76.05 9.09
CA LYS A 34 6.98 77.44 9.59
C LYS A 34 7.77 77.65 10.89
N TYR A 35 8.33 78.84 11.11
CA TYR A 35 9.18 79.17 12.28
C TYR A 35 8.43 79.98 13.36
N ILE A 36 8.82 79.85 14.64
CA ILE A 36 8.32 80.63 15.79
C ILE A 36 9.50 81.29 16.53
N SER A 37 9.58 82.63 16.49
CA SER A 37 10.60 83.38 17.23
C SER A 37 10.18 83.70 18.66
N ASN A 38 10.96 83.25 19.64
CA ASN A 38 10.81 83.64 21.03
C ASN A 38 11.84 84.72 21.39
N HIS A 39 11.48 85.99 21.18
CA HIS A 39 12.18 87.10 21.79
C HIS A 39 11.19 87.98 22.56
N GLN A 40 11.05 87.73 23.86
CA GLN A 40 10.33 88.63 24.77
C GLN A 40 11.18 89.18 25.93
N LYS A 41 12.47 88.85 26.06
CA LYS A 41 13.30 89.39 27.17
C LYS A 41 14.75 89.68 26.77
N SER A 42 14.96 90.78 26.05
CA SER A 42 16.16 91.62 26.23
C SER A 42 15.93 92.95 25.53
N LYS A 43 15.79 94.03 26.32
CA LYS A 43 15.97 95.40 25.82
C LYS A 43 17.36 95.47 25.14
N ILE A 44 17.46 96.22 24.05
CA ILE A 44 18.60 96.36 23.12
C ILE A 44 18.50 95.44 21.88
N LEU A 45 17.49 95.73 21.05
CA LEU A 45 17.61 95.67 19.60
C LEU A 45 17.14 97.05 19.08
N ARG A 46 17.90 97.62 18.14
CA ARG A 46 17.62 98.92 17.50
C ARG A 46 16.21 98.90 16.88
N SER A 47 15.63 100.10 16.78
CA SER A 47 14.25 100.49 16.44
C SER A 47 13.61 99.92 15.16
N ASP A 48 14.26 99.01 14.44
CA ASP A 48 13.87 98.69 13.06
C ASP A 48 13.36 97.24 12.92
N PHE A 49 13.25 96.49 14.02
CA PHE A 49 12.72 95.11 14.02
C PHE A 49 11.28 95.07 14.56
N LYS A 50 10.31 94.96 13.65
CA LYS A 50 8.96 94.46 13.97
C LYS A 50 9.00 92.93 14.00
N ALA A 51 8.48 92.34 15.07
CA ALA A 51 8.24 90.90 15.14
C ALA A 51 7.02 90.56 14.27
N GLU A 52 7.23 89.91 13.13
CA GLU A 52 6.17 89.38 12.27
C GLU A 52 6.14 87.86 12.34
N PHE A 53 4.94 87.30 12.54
CA PHE A 53 4.67 85.89 12.29
C PHE A 53 4.63 85.66 10.78
N GLY A 54 5.51 84.82 10.23
CA GLY A 54 5.60 84.58 8.79
C GLY A 54 5.98 83.15 8.42
N GLU A 55 5.46 82.66 7.29
CA GLU A 55 6.04 81.53 6.55
C GLU A 55 7.54 81.77 6.33
N ILE A 56 8.35 80.71 6.18
CA ILE A 56 9.71 80.85 5.64
C ILE A 56 9.57 81.37 4.21
N ARG A 57 9.53 82.68 4.07
CA ARG A 57 9.77 83.39 2.83
C ARG A 57 11.09 84.09 3.07
N PHE A 58 12.07 83.79 2.23
CA PHE A 58 13.37 84.44 2.11
C PHE A 58 14.53 83.85 2.93
N VAL A 59 15.49 83.28 2.20
CA VAL A 59 16.90 83.22 2.58
C VAL A 59 17.57 84.45 1.96
N ARG A 60 18.30 85.22 2.77
CA ARG A 60 19.00 86.43 2.34
C ARG A 60 20.45 86.07 2.01
N ASP A 61 20.81 86.15 0.73
CA ASP A 61 22.20 86.12 0.28
C ASP A 61 22.66 87.57 0.04
N GLY A 62 23.42 88.14 0.97
CA GLY A 62 23.78 89.56 0.94
C GLY A 62 22.57 90.51 0.95
N TYR A 63 22.36 91.27 -0.14
CA TYR A 63 21.27 92.26 -0.27
C TYR A 63 20.05 91.78 -1.08
N LEU A 64 20.01 90.52 -1.54
CA LEU A 64 18.91 89.99 -2.35
C LEU A 64 18.14 88.87 -1.62
N VAL A 65 16.87 88.74 -2.00
CA VAL A 65 15.79 88.08 -1.24
C VAL A 65 14.99 87.19 -2.21
N HIS A 66 15.03 85.85 -2.04
CA HIS A 66 14.37 84.88 -2.95
C HIS A 66 13.21 84.12 -2.30
N PRO A 67 12.04 83.96 -2.97
CA PRO A 67 10.90 83.19 -2.45
C PRO A 67 11.16 81.67 -2.50
N ALA A 68 10.65 80.94 -1.50
CA ALA A 68 10.80 79.49 -1.36
C ALA A 68 9.45 78.79 -1.59
N ASP A 69 9.19 78.35 -2.82
CA ASP A 69 7.94 77.67 -3.18
C ASP A 69 8.01 76.14 -3.03
N ASP A 70 9.18 75.55 -2.74
CA ASP A 70 9.35 74.11 -2.56
C ASP A 70 9.73 73.69 -1.14
N ILE A 71 9.18 72.56 -0.70
CA ILE A 71 9.44 71.97 0.62
C ILE A 71 10.91 71.50 0.65
N PRO A 72 11.76 72.01 1.56
CA PRO A 72 13.14 71.58 1.66
C PRO A 72 13.21 70.09 2.04
N ILE A 73 14.09 69.33 1.37
CA ILE A 73 14.36 67.93 1.71
C ILE A 73 15.47 67.94 2.78
N PRO A 74 15.19 67.54 4.04
CA PRO A 74 16.23 67.47 5.05
C PRO A 74 17.18 66.33 4.70
N THR A 75 18.46 66.66 4.63
CA THR A 75 19.54 65.70 4.38
C THR A 75 20.35 65.55 5.65
N ILE A 76 20.45 64.31 6.12
CA ILE A 76 21.24 63.96 7.30
C ILE A 76 22.52 63.32 6.78
N VAL A 77 23.64 64.00 7.03
CA VAL A 77 24.96 63.52 6.60
C VAL A 77 25.53 62.62 7.68
N VAL A 78 25.81 61.38 7.30
CA VAL A 78 26.31 60.32 8.17
C VAL A 78 27.50 59.63 7.54
N SER A 79 28.38 59.08 8.37
CA SER A 79 29.67 58.53 7.95
C SER A 79 29.56 57.29 7.07
N THR A 80 28.45 56.54 7.05
CA THR A 80 28.28 55.35 6.21
C THR A 80 26.84 55.15 5.77
N ARG A 81 26.59 54.43 4.67
CA ARG A 81 25.22 54.05 4.24
C ARG A 81 24.55 53.09 5.23
N ASP A 82 25.32 52.25 5.92
CA ASP A 82 24.81 51.27 6.90
C ASP A 82 24.28 51.92 8.19
N SER A 83 24.67 53.17 8.44
CA SER A 83 24.24 53.94 9.60
C SER A 83 22.79 54.43 9.53
N VAL A 84 22.01 54.13 8.47
CA VAL A 84 20.57 54.52 8.40
C VAL A 84 19.80 54.00 9.62
N LYS A 85 20.04 52.76 10.05
CA LYS A 85 19.39 52.18 11.24
C LYS A 85 19.83 52.90 12.51
N GLU A 86 21.12 53.16 12.65
CA GLU A 86 21.70 53.86 13.80
C GLU A 86 21.18 55.31 13.90
N THR A 87 21.04 55.97 12.75
CA THR A 87 20.52 57.34 12.62
C THR A 87 19.07 57.42 13.09
N LEU A 88 18.23 56.45 12.70
CA LEU A 88 16.83 56.41 13.12
C LEU A 88 16.66 56.18 14.63
N VAL A 89 17.55 55.38 15.22
CA VAL A 89 17.54 55.07 16.66
C VAL A 89 18.13 56.21 17.50
N ASN A 90 18.97 57.07 16.90
CA ASN A 90 19.65 58.14 17.60
C ASN A 90 18.67 59.18 18.17
N PRO A 91 18.63 59.39 19.51
CA PRO A 91 17.74 60.35 20.16
C PRO A 91 17.88 61.79 19.63
N LYS A 92 19.07 62.16 19.13
CA LYS A 92 19.36 63.49 18.55
C LYS A 92 18.38 63.85 17.42
N TYR A 93 17.96 62.87 16.63
CA TYR A 93 17.10 63.08 15.46
C TYR A 93 15.62 62.76 15.72
N LYS A 94 15.21 62.42 16.96
CA LYS A 94 13.82 62.08 17.30
C LYS A 94 12.84 63.21 16.93
N GLY A 95 13.21 64.46 17.21
CA GLY A 95 12.40 65.62 16.84
C GLY A 95 12.23 65.76 15.33
N ILE A 96 13.24 65.41 14.55
CA ILE A 96 13.26 65.53 13.09
C ILE A 96 12.40 64.45 12.43
N PHE A 97 12.54 63.18 12.83
CA PHE A 97 11.76 62.07 12.28
C PHE A 97 10.29 62.07 12.73
N SER A 98 9.95 62.85 13.76
CA SER A 98 8.57 63.05 14.21
C SER A 98 7.71 63.90 13.25
N LEU A 99 8.35 64.64 12.34
CA LEU A 99 7.66 65.50 11.38
C LEU A 99 6.89 64.65 10.36
N LYS A 100 5.60 64.96 10.15
CA LYS A 100 4.74 64.27 9.19
C LYS A 100 4.85 64.89 7.80
N GLY A 101 4.86 64.04 6.77
CA GLY A 101 4.86 64.46 5.36
C GLY A 101 6.23 64.86 4.84
N VAL A 102 7.29 64.57 5.58
CA VAL A 102 8.67 64.94 5.23
C VAL A 102 9.39 63.74 4.62
N ARG A 103 10.26 64.01 3.64
CA ARG A 103 11.15 63.03 3.02
C ARG A 103 12.56 63.32 3.50
N TRP A 104 13.24 62.35 4.11
CA TRP A 104 14.59 62.50 4.61
C TRP A 104 15.57 61.75 3.73
N LEU A 105 16.69 62.39 3.43
CA LEU A 105 17.77 61.77 2.70
C LEU A 105 18.92 61.50 3.68
N ILE A 106 19.19 60.22 3.97
CA ILE A 106 20.20 59.81 4.95
C ILE A 106 21.36 59.18 4.20
N GLY A 107 22.55 59.73 4.31
CA GLY A 107 23.66 59.23 3.52
C GLY A 107 24.97 59.92 3.78
N ASN A 108 25.99 59.52 3.04
CA ASN A 108 27.32 60.07 3.17
C ASN A 108 27.62 61.04 2.02
N GLN A 109 28.30 62.13 2.37
CA GLN A 109 28.90 63.08 1.44
C GLN A 109 30.41 62.79 1.31
N TYR A 110 30.84 62.40 0.11
CA TYR A 110 32.24 62.27 -0.24
C TYR A 110 32.60 63.29 -1.31
N SER A 111 33.43 64.28 -0.96
CA SER A 111 33.82 65.36 -1.86
C SER A 111 32.59 66.07 -2.49
N SER A 112 32.46 66.04 -3.81
CA SER A 112 31.38 66.65 -4.59
C SER A 112 30.16 65.75 -4.80
N ILE A 113 30.08 64.58 -4.14
CA ILE A 113 29.02 63.60 -4.37
C ILE A 113 28.37 63.21 -3.04
N PHE A 114 27.06 63.44 -2.94
CA PHE A 114 26.23 62.89 -1.89
C PHE A 114 25.60 61.57 -2.35
N LYS A 115 25.70 60.53 -1.52
CA LYS A 115 25.10 59.23 -1.74
C LYS A 115 24.23 58.88 -0.53
N GLY A 116 22.91 58.86 -0.70
CA GLY A 116 22.00 58.58 0.41
C GLY A 116 20.73 57.83 0.05
N VAL A 117 20.04 57.42 1.09
CA VAL A 117 18.85 56.60 1.09
C VAL A 117 17.65 57.47 1.45
N LEU A 118 16.58 57.38 0.65
CA LEU A 118 15.37 58.14 0.88
C LEU A 118 14.45 57.42 1.86
N VAL A 119 14.22 58.06 3.00
CA VAL A 119 13.33 57.60 4.06
C VAL A 119 12.12 58.52 4.14
N THR A 120 10.93 57.96 4.33
CA THR A 120 9.70 58.73 4.51
C THR A 120 8.97 58.24 5.76
N ASN A 121 7.97 58.98 6.21
CA ASN A 121 7.12 58.54 7.31
C ASN A 121 6.47 57.16 7.10
N LYS A 122 6.36 56.67 5.85
CA LYS A 122 5.82 55.33 5.56
C LYS A 122 6.83 54.20 5.85
N HIS A 123 8.11 54.53 5.88
CA HIS A 123 9.19 53.56 6.05
C HIS A 123 9.62 53.40 7.52
N ILE A 124 9.11 54.24 8.42
CA ILE A 124 9.55 54.30 9.81
C ILE A 124 8.37 54.17 10.77
N ARG A 125 8.61 53.51 11.90
CA ARG A 125 7.69 53.38 13.02
C ARG A 125 8.27 54.04 14.26
N ASN A 126 7.40 54.70 15.03
CA ASN A 126 7.77 55.35 16.28
C ASN A 126 7.80 54.33 17.42
N THR A 127 8.90 54.30 18.16
CA THR A 127 9.05 53.56 19.43
C THR A 127 9.14 54.56 20.57
N LYS A 128 8.91 54.15 21.84
CA LYS A 128 8.84 55.06 23.00
C LYS A 128 9.96 56.13 23.01
N ASN A 129 11.19 55.75 22.62
CA ASN A 129 12.35 56.64 22.64
C ASN A 129 13.01 56.93 21.28
N SER A 130 12.62 56.30 20.17
CA SER A 130 13.35 56.43 18.89
C SER A 130 12.51 56.02 17.66
N PHE A 131 13.05 56.14 16.46
CA PHE A 131 12.42 55.60 15.24
C PHE A 131 13.16 54.34 14.77
N VAL A 132 12.41 53.40 14.19
CA VAL A 132 12.96 52.19 13.59
C VAL A 132 12.34 52.01 12.21
N LEU A 133 13.05 51.37 11.28
CA LEU A 133 12.45 50.97 10.01
C LEU A 133 11.24 50.05 10.26
N ASP A 134 10.18 50.28 9.50
CA ASP A 134 8.98 49.46 9.55
C ASP A 134 9.27 48.02 9.09
N GLU A 135 8.54 47.06 9.66
CA GLU A 135 8.72 45.63 9.35
C GLU A 135 8.41 45.34 7.87
N SER A 136 7.52 46.11 7.25
CA SER A 136 7.13 45.99 5.84
C SER A 136 8.18 46.49 4.83
N VAL A 137 9.24 47.17 5.29
CA VAL A 137 10.31 47.69 4.42
C VAL A 137 11.24 46.54 4.03
N ILE A 138 11.28 46.26 2.73
CA ILE A 138 12.21 45.31 2.08
C ILE A 138 13.39 46.06 1.47
N SER A 139 13.11 47.19 0.82
CA SER A 139 14.10 47.94 0.05
C SER A 139 13.83 49.45 0.15
N LEU A 140 14.88 50.26 -0.04
CA LEU A 140 14.80 51.72 -0.03
C LEU A 140 15.52 52.29 -1.25
N LYS A 141 14.97 53.36 -1.83
CA LYS A 141 15.59 54.01 -2.98
C LYS A 141 16.84 54.76 -2.57
N THR A 142 17.90 54.61 -3.35
CA THR A 142 19.12 55.40 -3.17
C THR A 142 19.30 56.41 -4.28
N TYR A 143 19.91 57.52 -3.90
CA TYR A 143 20.16 58.65 -4.77
C TYR A 143 21.63 59.01 -4.69
N LYS A 144 22.20 59.32 -5.85
CA LYS A 144 23.53 59.88 -6.01
C LYS A 144 23.33 61.28 -6.57
N ILE A 145 23.74 62.29 -5.82
CA ILE A 145 23.54 63.70 -6.12
C ILE A 145 24.91 64.35 -6.21
N THR A 146 25.15 65.16 -7.25
CA THR A 146 26.41 65.89 -7.44
C THR A 146 26.28 67.33 -6.95
N THR A 147 27.36 67.96 -6.51
CA THR A 147 27.33 69.34 -5.97
C THR A 147 26.84 70.40 -6.96
N SER A 148 26.89 70.13 -8.27
CA SER A 148 26.30 71.01 -9.29
C SER A 148 24.77 71.04 -9.25
N GLU A 149 24.15 70.01 -8.66
CA GLU A 149 22.68 69.87 -8.50
C GLU A 149 22.22 70.33 -7.11
N MET A 150 23.16 70.69 -6.22
CA MET A 150 22.87 71.10 -4.84
C MET A 150 22.80 72.62 -4.73
N MET A 151 21.59 73.17 -4.58
CA MET A 151 21.39 74.57 -4.19
C MET A 151 21.88 74.80 -2.75
N SER A 152 22.19 76.06 -2.43
CA SER A 152 22.86 76.53 -1.20
C SER A 152 22.39 75.79 0.08
N PRO A 153 23.28 75.09 0.80
CA PRO A 153 22.90 74.35 2.00
C PRO A 153 22.53 75.31 3.15
N ILE A 154 21.39 75.06 3.80
CA ILE A 154 21.06 75.72 5.07
C ILE A 154 21.65 74.85 6.19
N LEU A 155 22.70 75.37 6.84
CA LEU A 155 23.36 74.73 7.98
C LEU A 155 22.54 74.99 9.25
N ILE A 156 22.13 73.91 9.91
CA ILE A 156 21.55 73.96 11.25
C ILE A 156 22.46 73.10 12.14
N ASP A 157 23.30 73.78 12.91
CA ASP A 157 24.31 73.23 13.82
C ASP A 157 25.63 72.75 13.16
N GLU A 158 26.76 72.89 13.86
CA GLU A 158 28.11 72.60 13.33
C GLU A 158 28.34 71.10 13.08
N GLU A 159 27.41 70.23 13.48
CA GLU A 159 27.58 68.78 13.39
C GLU A 159 26.28 68.04 13.01
N SER A 160 25.79 68.10 11.76
CA SER A 160 25.29 66.93 10.96
C SER A 160 23.97 67.05 10.16
N VAL A 161 23.16 68.12 10.25
CA VAL A 161 21.89 68.20 9.47
C VAL A 161 21.90 69.38 8.51
N ILE A 162 21.71 69.09 7.21
CA ILE A 162 21.72 70.06 6.13
C ILE A 162 20.35 70.07 5.45
N PHE A 163 19.73 71.24 5.35
CA PHE A 163 18.48 71.39 4.60
C PHE A 163 18.77 71.94 3.21
N PHE A 164 18.37 71.19 2.17
CA PHE A 164 18.45 71.66 0.79
C PHE A 164 17.09 72.20 0.35
N ASN A 165 17.07 73.45 -0.11
CA ASN A 165 15.89 74.06 -0.69
C ASN A 165 15.74 73.64 -2.16
N GLY A 166 14.54 73.22 -2.58
CA GLY A 166 14.25 72.91 -3.99
C GLY A 166 15.03 71.74 -4.60
N LEU A 167 15.46 70.75 -3.81
CA LEU A 167 16.23 69.61 -4.33
C LEU A 167 15.33 68.66 -5.14
N GLU A 168 15.43 68.72 -6.48
CA GLU A 168 14.86 67.71 -7.35
C GLU A 168 15.73 66.44 -7.32
N LEU A 169 15.14 65.32 -6.89
CA LEU A 169 15.87 64.05 -6.82
C LEU A 169 16.01 63.45 -8.23
N PRO A 170 17.23 63.10 -8.68
CA PRO A 170 17.42 62.41 -9.96
C PRO A 170 16.78 61.02 -9.93
N SER A 171 16.53 60.40 -11.09
CA SER A 171 16.03 59.02 -11.13
C SER A 171 16.93 58.08 -10.32
N SER A 172 16.36 57.34 -9.36
CA SER A 172 17.13 56.43 -8.50
C SER A 172 17.75 55.32 -9.35
N LYS A 173 19.07 55.14 -9.26
CA LYS A 173 19.80 54.12 -10.02
C LYS A 173 20.09 52.84 -9.22
N GLU A 174 19.93 52.88 -7.90
CA GLU A 174 20.36 51.82 -7.00
C GLU A 174 19.33 51.67 -5.86
N ILE A 175 19.14 50.43 -5.41
CA ILE A 175 18.30 50.08 -4.26
C ILE A 175 19.19 49.70 -3.07
N TYR A 176 18.82 50.17 -1.88
CA TYR A 176 19.44 49.80 -0.62
C TYR A 176 18.60 48.73 0.06
N MET A 177 19.22 47.60 0.38
CA MET A 177 18.62 46.53 1.17
C MET A 177 19.04 46.70 2.64
N PRO A 178 18.17 47.23 3.52
CA PRO A 178 18.53 47.50 4.90
C PRO A 178 18.74 46.25 5.76
N PHE A 179 18.32 45.07 5.32
CA PHE A 179 18.34 43.82 6.10
C PHE A 179 19.22 42.76 5.44
N SER A 180 19.62 41.72 6.16
CA SER A 180 20.29 40.56 5.58
C SER A 180 19.33 39.75 4.71
N TRP A 181 19.86 38.85 3.87
CA TRP A 181 19.04 38.04 2.97
C TRP A 181 18.01 37.19 3.71
N GLU A 182 18.37 36.61 4.85
CA GLU A 182 17.49 35.78 5.68
C GLU A 182 16.28 36.57 6.17
N VAL A 183 16.52 37.80 6.65
CA VAL A 183 15.47 38.69 7.13
C VAL A 183 14.61 39.19 5.96
N THR A 184 15.22 39.47 4.81
CA THR A 184 14.52 39.87 3.59
C THR A 184 13.59 38.76 3.09
N PHE A 185 14.04 37.51 3.07
CA PHE A 185 13.21 36.36 2.71
C PHE A 185 12.06 36.17 3.70
N ALA A 186 12.33 36.20 5.01
CA ALA A 186 11.29 36.08 6.03
C ALA A 186 10.22 37.18 5.91
N LYS A 187 10.61 38.41 5.57
CA LYS A 187 9.68 39.52 5.34
C LYS A 187 8.85 39.33 4.06
N ALA A 188 9.47 38.88 2.97
CA ALA A 188 8.76 38.57 1.73
C ALA A 188 7.69 37.50 1.97
N LEU A 189 8.05 36.42 2.66
CA LEU A 189 7.12 35.36 3.04
C LEU A 189 5.94 35.89 3.87
N ASN A 190 6.19 36.72 4.88
CA ASN A 190 5.12 37.32 5.69
C ASN A 190 4.17 38.24 4.91
N LYS A 191 4.65 38.84 3.81
CA LYS A 191 3.86 39.75 2.98
C LYS A 191 3.05 39.00 1.92
N ILE A 192 3.63 37.93 1.36
CA ILE A 192 2.98 37.04 0.39
C ILE A 192 1.92 36.17 1.06
N PHE A 193 2.27 35.55 2.18
CA PHE A 193 1.41 34.63 2.91
C PHE A 193 0.73 35.38 4.05
N SER A 194 -0.56 35.68 3.90
CA SER A 194 -1.32 36.39 4.94
C SER A 194 -1.39 35.58 6.22
N LYS A 195 -1.35 36.25 7.37
CA LYS A 195 -1.55 35.59 8.69
C LYS A 195 -2.84 34.79 8.78
N ARG A 196 -3.88 35.12 7.98
CA ARG A 196 -5.13 34.33 7.89
C ARG A 196 -4.92 33.01 7.16
N LYS A 197 -4.30 33.02 5.97
CA LYS A 197 -3.97 31.79 5.23
C LYS A 197 -3.06 30.86 6.05
N LEU A 198 -2.08 31.42 6.76
CA LEU A 198 -1.21 30.66 7.65
C LEU A 198 -1.95 30.09 8.88
N LYS A 199 -3.01 30.76 9.35
CA LYS A 199 -3.87 30.27 10.43
C LYS A 199 -4.81 29.16 9.97
N ASP A 200 -5.41 29.33 8.78
CA ASP A 200 -6.33 28.36 8.18
C ASP A 200 -5.62 27.05 7.82
N GLN A 201 -4.33 27.12 7.48
CA GLN A 201 -3.45 25.97 7.29
C GLN A 201 -2.87 25.40 8.61
N GLY A 202 -3.26 25.94 9.77
CA GLY A 202 -2.81 25.45 11.08
C GLY A 202 -1.35 25.75 11.44
N ILE A 203 -0.62 26.50 10.62
CA ILE A 203 0.82 26.79 10.76
C ILE A 203 1.13 27.67 11.98
N LEU A 204 0.15 28.47 12.43
CA LEU A 204 0.28 29.31 13.64
C LEU A 204 -0.05 28.57 14.95
N SER A 205 -0.36 27.27 14.90
CA SER A 205 -0.51 26.43 16.09
C SER A 205 0.88 26.04 16.64
N LYS A 206 1.06 26.07 17.96
CA LYS A 206 2.38 25.95 18.59
C LYS A 206 3.10 24.63 18.35
N ASP A 207 2.41 23.55 17.99
CA ASP A 207 2.94 22.20 18.24
C ASP A 207 2.87 21.22 17.06
N LYS A 208 3.02 21.65 15.81
CA LYS A 208 3.20 20.68 14.72
C LYS A 208 4.33 21.10 13.78
N ARG A 209 5.55 20.72 14.14
CA ARG A 209 6.73 20.75 13.25
C ARG A 209 6.41 20.22 11.85
N GLU A 210 5.61 19.15 11.78
CA GLU A 210 5.11 18.58 10.53
C GLU A 210 4.39 19.60 9.65
N VAL A 211 3.59 20.50 10.24
CA VAL A 211 2.86 21.54 9.51
C VAL A 211 3.82 22.60 8.96
N ILE A 212 4.89 22.95 9.70
CA ILE A 212 5.96 23.84 9.21
C ILE A 212 6.74 23.16 8.08
N GLN A 213 7.09 21.88 8.23
CA GLN A 213 7.76 21.11 7.17
C GLN A 213 6.90 20.98 5.91
N MET A 214 5.59 20.76 6.07
CA MET A 214 4.65 20.74 4.94
C MET A 214 4.55 22.11 4.26
N PHE A 215 4.55 23.20 5.03
CA PHE A 215 4.54 24.55 4.46
C PHE A 215 5.80 24.82 3.64
N ILE A 216 6.98 24.47 4.16
CA ILE A 216 8.25 24.64 3.43
C ILE A 216 8.27 23.77 2.16
N LYS A 217 7.80 22.52 2.22
CA LYS A 217 7.74 21.62 1.06
C LYS A 217 6.78 22.09 -0.03
N ASN A 218 5.67 22.71 0.35
CA ASN A 218 4.63 23.19 -0.57
C ASN A 218 4.79 24.68 -0.92
N LEU A 219 5.96 25.25 -0.69
CA LEU A 219 6.20 26.66 -0.92
C LEU A 219 6.30 26.95 -2.42
N ASP A 220 5.52 27.90 -2.91
CA ASP A 220 5.61 28.39 -4.28
C ASP A 220 6.83 29.32 -4.42
N GLU A 221 8.01 28.72 -4.61
CA GLU A 221 9.28 29.43 -4.72
C GLU A 221 9.27 30.49 -5.83
N PRO A 222 8.78 30.20 -7.07
CA PRO A 222 8.69 31.20 -8.14
C PRO A 222 7.95 32.47 -7.72
N LEU A 223 6.84 32.32 -6.99
CA LEU A 223 6.05 33.46 -6.53
C LEU A 223 6.83 34.37 -5.58
N VAL A 224 7.67 33.80 -4.70
CA VAL A 224 8.53 34.56 -3.79
C VAL A 224 9.67 35.25 -4.54
N ILE A 225 10.28 34.55 -5.50
CA ILE A 225 11.36 35.07 -6.34
C ILE A 225 10.87 36.23 -7.19
N ASP A 226 9.73 36.10 -7.86
CA ASP A 226 9.14 37.16 -8.69
C ASP A 226 8.77 38.40 -7.88
N TYR A 227 8.22 38.20 -6.69
CA TYR A 227 7.90 39.27 -5.76
C TYR A 227 9.16 40.05 -5.36
N LEU A 228 10.24 39.34 -5.00
CA LEU A 228 11.51 39.96 -4.61
C LEU A 228 12.24 40.60 -5.78
N ALA A 229 12.22 39.99 -6.96
CA ALA A 229 12.81 40.54 -8.18
C ALA A 229 12.20 41.90 -8.52
N LYS A 230 10.88 42.03 -8.37
CA LYS A 230 10.16 43.29 -8.58
C LYS A 230 10.44 44.35 -7.51
N GLU A 231 10.52 43.98 -6.23
CA GLU A 231 10.77 44.92 -5.12
C GLU A 231 12.24 45.36 -5.01
N LEU A 232 13.15 44.56 -5.54
CA LEU A 232 14.60 44.84 -5.57
C LEU A 232 15.09 45.30 -6.96
N ASP A 233 14.21 45.44 -7.94
CA ASP A 233 14.51 45.84 -9.33
C ASP A 233 15.65 44.99 -9.95
N ILE A 234 15.61 43.68 -9.69
CA ILE A 234 16.61 42.71 -10.16
C ILE A 234 16.13 42.10 -11.48
N SER A 235 16.90 42.29 -12.56
CA SER A 235 16.60 41.70 -13.86
C SER A 235 17.05 40.24 -14.01
N ASP A 236 18.14 39.84 -13.33
CA ASP A 236 18.66 38.47 -13.33
C ASP A 236 18.31 37.77 -12.00
N THR A 237 17.36 36.85 -12.06
CA THR A 237 16.87 36.11 -10.89
C THR A 237 17.75 34.92 -10.51
N SER A 238 18.78 34.57 -11.28
CA SER A 238 19.57 33.35 -11.06
C SER A 238 20.28 33.33 -9.70
N GLU A 239 20.88 34.46 -9.30
CA GLU A 239 21.54 34.60 -8.00
C GLU A 239 20.53 34.66 -6.83
N LEU A 240 19.34 35.20 -7.08
CA LEU A 240 18.26 35.27 -6.10
C LEU A 240 17.71 33.87 -5.79
N VAL A 241 17.53 33.04 -6.82
CA VAL A 241 17.10 31.63 -6.69
C VAL A 241 18.10 30.85 -5.85
N LYS A 242 19.40 30.89 -6.18
CA LYS A 242 20.43 30.16 -5.42
C LYS A 242 20.47 30.53 -3.94
N ARG A 243 20.32 31.82 -3.64
CA ARG A 243 20.28 32.31 -2.25
C ARG A 243 19.03 31.86 -1.52
N PHE A 244 17.90 31.82 -2.20
CA PHE A 244 16.64 31.38 -1.63
C PHE A 244 16.64 29.87 -1.36
N GLU A 245 17.11 29.05 -2.30
CA GLU A 245 17.29 27.61 -2.13
C GLU A 245 18.20 27.30 -0.94
N SER A 246 19.32 28.03 -0.83
CA SER A 246 20.25 27.90 0.30
C SER A 246 19.58 28.25 1.64
N PHE A 247 18.74 29.28 1.65
CA PHE A 247 17.96 29.67 2.83
C PHE A 247 16.94 28.60 3.23
N ILE A 248 16.19 28.05 2.27
CA ILE A 248 15.22 26.98 2.53
C ILE A 248 15.92 25.73 3.06
N LYS A 249 17.03 25.33 2.44
CA LYS A 249 17.83 24.19 2.87
C LYS A 249 18.34 24.36 4.31
N TYR A 250 18.91 25.50 4.62
CA TYR A 250 19.37 25.82 5.98
C TYR A 250 18.23 25.70 7.01
N LYS A 251 17.03 26.20 6.68
CA LYS A 251 15.87 26.12 7.58
C LYS A 251 15.29 24.72 7.71
N GLN A 252 15.38 23.89 6.68
CA GLN A 252 15.03 22.47 6.77
C GLN A 252 16.00 21.70 7.67
N ASP A 253 17.30 21.95 7.54
CA ASP A 253 18.32 21.31 8.38
C ASP A 253 18.18 21.71 9.87
N GLU A 254 17.82 22.97 10.15
CA GLU A 254 17.49 23.46 11.51
C GLU A 254 16.27 22.73 12.10
N LEU A 255 15.26 22.45 11.27
CA LEU A 255 14.10 21.68 11.71
C LEU A 255 14.42 20.20 11.93
N ASP A 256 15.42 19.63 11.24
CA ASP A 256 15.73 18.20 11.26
C ASP A 256 16.64 17.70 12.39
N TYR A 257 16.76 18.47 13.48
CA TYR A 257 17.60 18.15 14.65
C TYR A 257 19.06 17.83 14.28
N LYS A 258 19.56 18.38 13.17
CA LYS A 258 20.97 18.24 12.77
C LYS A 258 21.86 19.31 13.40
N ASP A 259 21.27 20.20 14.19
CA ASP A 259 21.98 21.22 14.96
C ASP A 259 22.94 20.57 15.97
N GLU A 260 24.02 21.29 16.27
CA GLU A 260 25.07 20.79 17.17
C GLU A 260 24.54 20.56 18.58
N ASP A 261 23.59 21.38 19.04
CA ASP A 261 22.99 21.25 20.37
C ASP A 261 22.15 19.99 20.50
N SER A 262 21.31 19.67 19.50
CA SER A 262 20.57 18.39 19.45
C SER A 262 21.51 17.19 19.43
N LYS A 263 22.63 17.25 18.70
CA LYS A 263 23.64 16.17 18.71
C LYS A 263 24.26 16.00 20.09
N ILE A 264 24.63 17.08 20.75
CA ILE A 264 25.18 17.06 22.11
C ILE A 264 24.16 16.49 23.11
N ILE A 265 22.88 16.88 23.00
CA ILE A 265 21.81 16.36 23.86
C ILE A 265 21.60 14.86 23.64
N ILE A 266 21.62 14.40 22.38
CA ILE A 266 21.54 12.98 22.02
C ILE A 266 22.75 12.24 22.64
N GLU A 267 23.94 12.79 22.51
CA GLU A 267 25.18 12.19 23.02
C GLU A 267 25.21 12.14 24.56
N ILE A 268 24.72 13.18 25.24
CA ILE A 268 24.55 13.21 26.70
C ILE A 268 23.52 12.16 27.14
N ALA A 269 22.39 12.05 26.44
CA ALA A 269 21.36 11.06 26.72
C ALA A 269 21.88 9.62 26.46
N GLN A 270 22.75 9.44 25.46
CA GLN A 270 23.40 8.17 25.14
C GLN A 270 24.61 7.84 26.02
N ASN A 271 25.18 8.79 26.76
CA ASN A 271 26.32 8.51 27.65
C ASN A 271 25.88 8.38 29.12
N ASN A 272 24.71 8.91 29.49
CA ASN A 272 24.17 8.79 30.84
C ASN A 272 23.14 7.65 30.94
N ALA A 273 23.49 6.56 31.63
CA ALA A 273 22.61 5.40 31.77
C ALA A 273 21.27 5.70 32.46
N SER A 274 21.25 6.62 33.43
CA SER A 274 20.04 6.99 34.17
C SER A 274 19.09 7.84 33.32
N LEU A 275 19.63 8.77 32.53
CA LEU A 275 18.86 9.56 31.58
C LEU A 275 18.36 8.68 30.42
N ARG A 276 19.21 7.81 29.87
CA ARG A 276 18.81 6.85 28.83
C ARG A 276 17.61 6.05 29.28
N LYS A 277 17.66 5.40 30.44
CA LYS A 277 16.55 4.61 30.98
C LYS A 277 15.26 5.43 31.11
N LYS A 278 15.33 6.67 31.60
CA LYS A 278 14.16 7.56 31.71
C LYS A 278 13.58 7.90 30.33
N VAL A 279 14.43 8.32 29.39
CA VAL A 279 14.01 8.66 28.03
C VAL A 279 13.42 7.46 27.32
N THR A 280 14.08 6.29 27.37
CA THR A 280 13.56 5.05 26.78
C THR A 280 12.24 4.63 27.43
N SER A 281 12.10 4.73 28.76
CA SER A 281 10.84 4.39 29.44
C SER A 281 9.67 5.30 29.05
N GLU A 282 9.93 6.58 28.78
CA GLU A 282 8.86 7.50 28.38
C GLU A 282 8.50 7.32 26.90
N ILE A 283 9.49 7.00 26.05
CA ILE A 283 9.26 6.58 24.66
C ILE A 283 8.45 5.28 24.62
N GLU A 284 8.80 4.28 25.44
CA GLU A 284 8.07 3.02 25.57
C GLU A 284 6.62 3.27 25.98
N LYS A 285 6.37 4.10 27.00
CA LYS A 285 5.00 4.47 27.41
C LYS A 285 4.21 5.17 26.30
N ASN A 286 4.81 6.14 25.62
CA ASN A 286 4.13 6.84 24.53
C ASN A 286 3.82 5.87 23.39
N TRP A 287 4.76 5.00 23.04
CA TRP A 287 4.57 3.95 22.04
C TRP A 287 3.46 2.97 22.45
N GLU A 288 3.43 2.55 23.71
CA GLU A 288 2.37 1.69 24.26
C GLU A 288 0.99 2.35 24.23
N GLN A 289 0.92 3.66 24.48
CA GLN A 289 -0.33 4.42 24.37
C GLN A 289 -0.81 4.52 22.92
N ASP A 290 0.08 4.88 21.99
CA ASP A 290 -0.26 5.01 20.57
C ASP A 290 -0.62 3.66 19.93
N ASN A 291 0.00 2.58 20.38
CA ASN A 291 -0.21 1.22 19.85
C ASN A 291 -1.10 0.36 20.73
N LYS A 292 -1.81 0.94 21.70
CA LYS A 292 -2.65 0.21 22.67
C LYS A 292 -3.60 -0.80 22.01
N ILE A 293 -4.27 -0.40 20.93
CA ILE A 293 -5.19 -1.28 20.17
C ILE A 293 -4.45 -2.47 19.55
N ARG A 294 -3.24 -2.27 19.03
CA ARG A 294 -2.42 -3.34 18.45
C ARG A 294 -1.89 -4.28 19.53
N ILE A 295 -1.48 -3.73 20.67
CA ILE A 295 -1.03 -4.50 21.84
C ILE A 295 -2.18 -5.36 22.38
N ASP A 296 -3.38 -4.80 22.52
CA ASP A 296 -4.54 -5.54 23.00
C ASP A 296 -4.92 -6.67 22.03
N LYS A 297 -4.89 -6.43 20.71
CA LYS A 297 -5.06 -7.48 19.69
C LYS A 297 -3.96 -8.55 19.76
N LEU A 298 -2.70 -8.16 19.95
CA LEU A 298 -1.60 -9.10 20.09
C LEU A 298 -1.78 -9.95 21.35
N LYS A 299 -2.19 -9.36 22.48
CA LYS A 299 -2.50 -10.11 23.71
C LYS A 299 -3.66 -11.09 23.54
N GLU A 300 -4.70 -10.70 22.80
CA GLU A 300 -5.80 -11.63 22.46
C GLU A 300 -5.34 -12.77 21.57
N LEU A 301 -4.52 -12.48 20.54
CA LEU A 301 -3.94 -13.50 19.67
C LEU A 301 -2.99 -14.43 20.43
N GLN A 302 -2.21 -13.89 21.36
CA GLN A 302 -1.27 -14.67 22.17
C GLN A 302 -2.01 -15.57 23.18
N LYS A 303 -3.12 -15.09 23.77
CA LYS A 303 -4.02 -15.96 24.53
C LYS A 303 -4.62 -17.07 23.68
N LYS A 304 -5.06 -16.76 22.45
CA LYS A 304 -5.54 -17.79 21.51
C LYS A 304 -4.44 -18.78 21.14
N GLU A 305 -3.21 -18.31 20.96
CA GLU A 305 -2.04 -19.16 20.68
C GLU A 305 -1.75 -20.09 21.87
N ASP A 306 -1.80 -19.59 23.10
CA ASP A 306 -1.61 -20.38 24.31
C ASP A 306 -2.75 -21.40 24.50
N ASP A 307 -4.00 -21.02 24.23
CA ASP A 307 -5.17 -21.91 24.26
C ASP A 307 -5.02 -23.01 23.19
N ILE A 308 -4.60 -22.66 21.96
CA ILE A 308 -4.34 -23.62 20.89
C ILE A 308 -3.20 -24.56 21.28
N LYS A 309 -2.07 -24.05 21.83
CA LYS A 309 -0.95 -24.90 22.29
C LYS A 309 -1.38 -25.85 23.40
N SER A 310 -2.21 -25.39 24.33
CA SER A 310 -2.74 -26.27 25.39
C SER A 310 -3.65 -27.36 24.81
N THR A 311 -4.44 -27.03 23.79
CA THR A 311 -5.30 -27.99 23.09
C THR A 311 -4.48 -28.99 22.29
N ILE A 312 -3.46 -28.53 21.54
CA ILE A 312 -2.50 -29.37 20.82
C ILE A 312 -1.85 -30.36 21.78
N LYS A 313 -1.39 -29.90 22.94
CA LYS A 313 -0.77 -30.78 23.94
C LYS A 313 -1.73 -31.88 24.44
N VAL A 314 -3.00 -31.54 24.66
CA VAL A 314 -4.03 -32.53 25.04
C VAL A 314 -4.29 -33.52 23.90
N GLU A 315 -4.33 -33.06 22.66
CA GLU A 315 -4.51 -33.92 21.49
C GLU A 315 -3.26 -34.78 21.20
N GLU A 316 -2.05 -34.27 21.45
CA GLU A 316 -0.79 -35.04 21.40
C GLU A 316 -0.79 -36.15 22.45
N GLU A 317 -1.21 -35.87 23.69
CA GLU A 317 -1.36 -36.89 24.74
C GLU A 317 -2.42 -37.95 24.38
N LYS A 318 -3.49 -37.55 23.67
CA LYS A 318 -4.48 -38.50 23.14
C LYS A 318 -3.90 -39.32 21.98
N LEU A 319 -3.14 -38.68 21.10
CA LEU A 319 -2.48 -39.33 19.98
C LEU A 319 -1.48 -40.37 20.47
N ASP A 320 -0.71 -40.07 21.50
CA ASP A 320 0.23 -41.02 22.10
C ASP A 320 -0.50 -42.21 22.74
N LYS A 321 -1.63 -41.98 23.42
CA LYS A 321 -2.49 -43.08 23.91
C LYS A 321 -3.03 -43.94 22.77
N ILE A 322 -3.48 -43.31 21.68
CA ILE A 322 -3.97 -44.03 20.50
C ILE A 322 -2.81 -44.79 19.83
N LYS A 323 -1.60 -44.23 19.75
CA LYS A 323 -0.41 -44.91 19.24
C LYS A 323 -0.02 -46.11 20.12
N GLU A 324 -0.08 -45.98 21.45
CA GLU A 324 0.10 -47.11 22.36
C GLU A 324 -0.98 -48.18 22.15
N GLU A 325 -2.23 -47.79 21.95
CA GLU A 325 -3.33 -48.70 21.67
C GLU A 325 -3.16 -49.41 20.30
N ILE A 326 -2.70 -48.69 19.28
CA ILE A 326 -2.35 -49.24 17.97
C ILE A 326 -1.15 -50.18 18.12
N LEU A 327 -0.13 -49.85 18.91
CA LEU A 327 1.02 -50.72 19.16
C LEU A 327 0.59 -52.02 19.87
N LEU A 328 -0.32 -51.93 20.84
CA LEU A 328 -0.91 -53.09 21.49
C LEU A 328 -1.76 -53.92 20.52
N LYS A 329 -2.61 -53.27 19.71
CA LYS A 329 -3.45 -53.94 18.70
C LYS A 329 -2.62 -54.56 17.56
N THR A 330 -1.52 -53.95 17.14
CA THR A 330 -0.59 -54.49 16.12
C THR A 330 0.26 -55.63 16.67
N ASN A 331 0.69 -55.57 17.93
CA ASN A 331 1.32 -56.71 18.61
C ASN A 331 0.34 -57.88 18.81
N LEU A 332 -0.93 -57.58 19.14
CA LEU A 332 -1.99 -58.57 19.18
C LEU A 332 -2.29 -59.13 17.78
N SER A 333 -2.37 -58.27 16.75
CA SER A 333 -2.59 -58.67 15.36
C SER A 333 -1.45 -59.54 14.87
N SER A 334 -0.19 -59.15 15.03
CA SER A 334 0.96 -59.99 14.62
C SER A 334 1.03 -61.32 15.39
N SER A 335 0.64 -61.35 16.67
CA SER A 335 0.44 -62.60 17.42
C SER A 335 -0.72 -63.42 16.85
N LEU A 336 -1.83 -62.79 16.47
CA LEU A 336 -2.99 -63.42 15.84
C LEU A 336 -2.65 -63.90 14.43
N ASP A 337 -1.88 -63.16 13.64
CA ASP A 337 -1.40 -63.46 12.29
C ASP A 337 -0.41 -64.61 12.33
N ARG A 338 0.49 -64.65 13.32
CA ARG A 338 1.36 -65.80 13.56
C ARG A 338 0.55 -67.04 13.97
N ARG A 339 -0.48 -66.89 14.82
CA ARG A 339 -1.40 -67.99 15.16
C ARG A 339 -2.28 -68.39 13.97
N LEU A 340 -2.70 -67.45 13.13
CA LEU A 340 -3.47 -67.64 11.91
C LEU A 340 -2.61 -68.29 10.83
N GLN A 341 -1.31 -68.01 10.78
CA GLN A 341 -0.36 -68.64 9.86
C GLN A 341 -0.09 -70.08 10.28
N ILE A 342 0.13 -70.33 11.59
CA ILE A 342 0.21 -71.69 12.16
C ILE A 342 -1.11 -72.45 11.95
N ALA A 343 -2.26 -71.77 12.11
CA ALA A 343 -3.56 -72.37 11.85
C ALA A 343 -3.81 -72.58 10.35
N LYS A 344 -3.36 -71.69 9.46
CA LYS A 344 -3.45 -71.81 8.00
C LYS A 344 -2.55 -72.92 7.48
N GLU A 345 -1.37 -73.14 8.05
CA GLU A 345 -0.50 -74.28 7.70
C GLU A 345 -1.16 -75.60 8.13
N ASN A 346 -1.70 -75.67 9.35
CA ASN A 346 -2.43 -76.86 9.83
C ASN A 346 -3.78 -77.10 9.11
N ILE A 347 -4.50 -76.04 8.72
CA ILE A 347 -5.76 -76.12 7.97
C ILE A 347 -5.48 -76.41 6.50
N SER A 348 -4.37 -75.94 5.92
CA SER A 348 -3.97 -76.29 4.54
C SER A 348 -3.61 -77.77 4.43
N ASP A 349 -2.88 -78.32 5.39
CA ASP A 349 -2.60 -79.77 5.46
C ASP A 349 -3.87 -80.58 5.73
N PHE A 350 -4.73 -80.11 6.64
CA PHE A 350 -6.04 -80.75 6.88
C PHE A 350 -6.97 -80.65 5.66
N ARG A 351 -6.97 -79.54 4.93
CA ARG A 351 -7.81 -79.29 3.75
C ARG A 351 -7.28 -80.05 2.53
N ALA A 352 -5.96 -80.22 2.39
CA ALA A 352 -5.35 -81.10 1.40
C ALA A 352 -5.68 -82.58 1.68
N GLN A 353 -5.65 -83.00 2.94
CA GLN A 353 -6.09 -84.34 3.35
C GLN A 353 -7.60 -84.53 3.20
N TYR A 354 -8.41 -83.52 3.53
CA TYR A 354 -9.88 -83.55 3.40
C TYR A 354 -10.36 -83.55 1.94
N LEU A 355 -9.68 -82.84 1.04
CA LEU A 355 -9.93 -82.88 -0.42
C LEU A 355 -9.47 -84.19 -1.06
N LEU A 356 -8.44 -84.85 -0.50
CA LEU A 356 -8.05 -86.20 -0.92
C LEU A 356 -9.03 -87.28 -0.44
N LEU A 357 -9.64 -87.10 0.73
CA LEU A 357 -10.56 -88.07 1.36
C LEU A 357 -12.02 -87.92 0.91
N ASN A 358 -12.44 -86.71 0.49
CA ASN A 358 -13.81 -86.43 0.07
C ASN A 358 -13.85 -85.95 -1.38
N GLY A 359 -13.54 -86.85 -2.31
CA GLY A 359 -13.97 -86.72 -3.69
C GLY A 359 -15.50 -86.71 -3.77
N ASP A 360 -16.04 -85.73 -4.51
CA ASP A 360 -17.43 -85.52 -4.92
C ASP A 360 -18.54 -85.96 -3.97
N SER A 361 -19.22 -84.99 -3.35
CA SER A 361 -20.63 -85.15 -2.97
C SER A 361 -21.38 -83.82 -2.81
N SER A 362 -22.30 -83.60 -3.75
CA SER A 362 -23.61 -82.97 -3.58
C SER A 362 -23.69 -81.52 -3.08
N ALA A 363 -24.07 -80.66 -4.02
CA ALA A 363 -24.88 -79.48 -3.78
C ALA A 363 -26.10 -79.82 -2.89
N LYS A 364 -26.36 -78.96 -1.89
CA LYS A 364 -27.68 -78.78 -1.31
C LYS A 364 -28.03 -77.30 -1.28
N GLN A 365 -29.01 -76.97 -2.12
CA GLN A 365 -29.81 -75.76 -2.05
C GLN A 365 -30.40 -75.60 -0.65
N VAL A 366 -30.26 -74.42 -0.07
CA VAL A 366 -31.09 -73.96 1.04
C VAL A 366 -31.93 -72.82 0.51
N ASN A 367 -33.24 -73.09 0.40
CA ASN A 367 -34.28 -72.06 0.28
C ASN A 367 -34.16 -71.10 1.46
N LEU A 368 -33.96 -69.82 1.18
CA LEU A 368 -34.15 -68.75 2.15
C LEU A 368 -34.90 -67.62 1.45
N GLU A 369 -36.14 -67.48 1.90
CA GLU A 369 -37.09 -66.43 1.57
C GLU A 369 -36.47 -65.03 1.75
N GLU A 370 -36.98 -64.11 0.92
CA GLU A 370 -36.65 -62.69 0.76
C GLU A 370 -36.07 -62.01 2.01
N LYS A 371 -34.74 -62.08 2.15
CA LYS A 371 -33.99 -61.13 2.97
C LYS A 371 -33.74 -59.89 2.14
N SER A 372 -34.02 -58.72 2.71
CA SER A 372 -33.71 -57.43 2.10
C SER A 372 -32.27 -57.40 1.59
N LEU A 373 -32.09 -56.95 0.34
CA LEU A 373 -30.80 -56.76 -0.33
C LEU A 373 -30.08 -55.53 0.25
N VAL A 374 -29.74 -55.57 1.54
CA VAL A 374 -29.01 -54.49 2.21
C VAL A 374 -27.63 -54.36 1.56
N GLY A 375 -27.32 -53.19 1.02
CA GLY A 375 -26.09 -52.92 0.27
C GLY A 375 -26.26 -52.82 -1.24
N TYR A 376 -27.48 -52.94 -1.78
CA TYR A 376 -27.77 -52.67 -3.20
C TYR A 376 -28.86 -51.60 -3.35
N SER A 377 -28.61 -50.63 -4.21
CA SER A 377 -29.60 -49.63 -4.63
C SER A 377 -29.75 -49.66 -6.15
N GLU A 378 -30.96 -49.90 -6.63
CA GLU A 378 -31.28 -49.87 -8.07
C GLU A 378 -31.30 -48.43 -8.59
N GLY A 379 -30.74 -48.24 -9.79
CA GLY A 379 -30.73 -46.95 -10.47
C GLY A 379 -32.14 -46.41 -10.69
N LYS A 380 -32.34 -45.11 -10.42
CA LYS A 380 -33.61 -44.43 -10.63
C LYS A 380 -33.70 -43.96 -12.08
N ILE A 381 -34.75 -44.39 -12.77
CA ILE A 381 -35.11 -43.86 -14.10
C ILE A 381 -35.50 -42.40 -13.95
N ILE A 382 -34.91 -41.52 -14.76
CA ILE A 382 -35.26 -40.10 -14.80
C ILE A 382 -36.36 -39.92 -15.86
N ASN A 383 -37.52 -39.41 -15.44
CA ASN A 383 -38.65 -39.21 -16.36
C ASN A 383 -38.40 -37.93 -17.18
N LEU A 384 -37.80 -38.10 -18.36
CA LEU A 384 -37.47 -36.98 -19.24
C LEU A 384 -38.66 -36.59 -20.09
N GLU A 385 -39.40 -35.57 -19.67
CA GLU A 385 -40.36 -34.93 -20.57
C GLU A 385 -39.72 -33.99 -21.61
N LYS A 386 -38.40 -33.63 -21.54
CA LYS A 386 -37.94 -32.47 -22.34
C LYS A 386 -36.64 -32.47 -23.17
N LYS A 387 -35.65 -33.37 -23.11
CA LYS A 387 -34.48 -33.25 -24.02
C LYS A 387 -33.81 -34.59 -24.39
N VAL A 388 -34.41 -35.33 -25.32
CA VAL A 388 -33.69 -36.40 -26.03
C VAL A 388 -32.97 -35.79 -27.23
N THR A 389 -31.64 -35.78 -27.17
CA THR A 389 -30.80 -35.24 -28.25
C THR A 389 -30.11 -36.40 -28.97
N ARG A 390 -30.14 -36.40 -30.30
CA ARG A 390 -29.42 -37.41 -31.08
C ARG A 390 -27.97 -36.98 -31.32
N VAL A 391 -27.07 -37.96 -31.30
CA VAL A 391 -25.63 -37.74 -31.45
C VAL A 391 -25.08 -38.62 -32.58
N ALA A 392 -24.19 -38.07 -33.41
CA ALA A 392 -23.72 -38.70 -34.65
C ALA A 392 -22.45 -39.54 -34.47
N ASN A 393 -21.61 -39.26 -33.50
CA ASN A 393 -20.36 -40.00 -33.27
C ASN A 393 -19.92 -39.95 -31.80
N SER A 394 -18.84 -40.66 -31.46
CA SER A 394 -18.32 -40.71 -30.09
C SER A 394 -17.73 -39.40 -29.60
N THR A 395 -17.09 -38.61 -30.46
CA THR A 395 -16.50 -37.32 -30.07
C THR A 395 -17.57 -36.31 -29.68
N GLU A 396 -18.62 -36.16 -30.49
CA GLU A 396 -19.78 -35.31 -30.18
C GLU A 396 -20.51 -35.77 -28.90
N LEU A 397 -20.49 -37.08 -28.60
CA LEU A 397 -21.08 -37.61 -27.38
C LEU A 397 -20.27 -37.20 -26.14
N ILE A 398 -18.94 -37.32 -26.23
CA ILE A 398 -18.01 -36.94 -25.16
C ILE A 398 -18.09 -35.43 -24.92
N GLU A 399 -18.02 -34.60 -25.96
CA GLU A 399 -18.17 -33.15 -25.87
C GLU A 399 -19.51 -32.73 -25.24
N LYS A 400 -20.60 -33.41 -25.59
CA LYS A 400 -21.91 -33.10 -25.02
C LYS A 400 -22.01 -33.47 -23.55
N ILE A 401 -21.43 -34.59 -23.14
CA ILE A 401 -21.43 -35.00 -21.72
C ILE A 401 -20.46 -34.11 -20.93
N SER A 402 -19.30 -33.74 -21.48
CA SER A 402 -18.37 -32.82 -20.82
C SER A 402 -19.01 -31.46 -20.56
N ASN A 403 -19.74 -30.91 -21.54
CA ASN A 403 -20.52 -29.68 -21.35
C ASN A 403 -21.51 -29.78 -20.18
N GLU A 404 -22.11 -30.94 -19.92
CA GLU A 404 -22.99 -31.10 -18.76
C GLU A 404 -22.21 -31.04 -17.44
N LEU A 405 -20.97 -31.53 -17.37
CA LEU A 405 -20.12 -31.37 -16.19
C LEU A 405 -19.79 -29.89 -15.95
N VAL A 406 -19.47 -29.14 -17.02
CA VAL A 406 -19.19 -27.69 -16.97
C VAL A 406 -20.42 -26.89 -16.54
N VAL A 407 -21.57 -27.13 -17.16
CA VAL A 407 -22.83 -26.42 -16.87
C VAL A 407 -23.31 -26.67 -15.44
N ASN A 408 -23.08 -27.88 -14.91
CA ASN A 408 -23.37 -28.19 -13.51
C ASN A 408 -22.30 -27.63 -12.54
N GLY A 409 -21.21 -27.04 -13.06
CA GLY A 409 -20.16 -26.40 -12.28
C GLY A 409 -19.22 -27.39 -11.59
N ILE A 410 -19.06 -28.60 -12.12
CA ILE A 410 -18.20 -29.64 -11.56
C ILE A 410 -16.73 -29.41 -11.95
N SER A 411 -16.47 -29.08 -13.21
CA SER A 411 -15.13 -28.96 -13.80
C SER A 411 -15.10 -27.83 -14.84
N ASP A 412 -13.91 -27.29 -15.14
CA ASP A 412 -13.70 -26.45 -16.32
C ASP A 412 -13.80 -27.27 -17.63
N GLU A 413 -13.74 -26.57 -18.78
CA GLU A 413 -13.94 -27.17 -20.10
C GLU A 413 -12.89 -28.25 -20.45
N GLU A 414 -11.62 -28.03 -20.10
CA GLU A 414 -10.52 -28.95 -20.41
C GLU A 414 -10.58 -30.19 -19.52
N ASN A 415 -10.72 -29.99 -18.21
CA ASN A 415 -10.88 -31.07 -17.23
C ASN A 415 -12.13 -31.90 -17.46
N ALA A 416 -13.24 -31.26 -17.81
CA ALA A 416 -14.49 -31.97 -18.13
C ALA A 416 -14.32 -32.85 -19.38
N LEU A 417 -13.59 -32.38 -20.39
CA LEU A 417 -13.33 -33.14 -21.61
C LEU A 417 -12.46 -34.37 -21.32
N MET A 418 -11.33 -34.19 -20.61
CA MET A 418 -10.44 -35.27 -20.20
C MET A 418 -11.18 -36.33 -19.39
N LEU A 419 -11.90 -35.92 -18.34
CA LEU A 419 -12.62 -36.81 -17.45
C LEU A 419 -13.73 -37.58 -18.18
N THR A 420 -14.50 -36.90 -19.03
CA THR A 420 -15.56 -37.55 -19.81
C THR A 420 -14.99 -38.54 -20.84
N GLY A 421 -13.87 -38.16 -21.47
CA GLY A 421 -13.13 -39.05 -22.37
C GLY A 421 -12.71 -40.33 -21.67
N LEU A 422 -12.09 -40.20 -20.49
CA LEU A 422 -11.62 -41.32 -19.67
C LEU A 422 -12.76 -42.24 -19.20
N LEU A 423 -13.88 -41.66 -18.76
CA LEU A 423 -15.06 -42.43 -18.38
C LEU A 423 -15.64 -43.20 -19.57
N TYR A 424 -15.65 -42.59 -20.75
CA TYR A 424 -16.13 -43.23 -21.97
C TYR A 424 -15.19 -44.34 -22.45
N THR A 425 -13.86 -44.16 -22.38
CA THR A 425 -12.88 -45.21 -22.72
C THR A 425 -12.94 -46.37 -21.74
N SER A 426 -13.07 -46.09 -20.45
CA SER A 426 -13.29 -47.12 -19.41
C SER A 426 -14.55 -47.94 -19.69
N LEU A 427 -15.66 -47.28 -20.05
CA LEU A 427 -16.91 -47.96 -20.43
C LEU A 427 -16.74 -48.85 -21.66
N ARG A 428 -15.92 -48.45 -22.64
CA ARG A 428 -15.70 -49.21 -23.89
C ARG A 428 -14.72 -50.36 -23.73
N SER A 429 -13.64 -50.13 -22.99
CA SER A 429 -12.56 -51.10 -22.75
C SER A 429 -12.88 -52.08 -21.61
N GLU A 430 -13.95 -51.83 -20.86
CA GLU A 430 -14.34 -52.57 -19.65
C GLU A 430 -13.24 -52.56 -18.58
N LYS A 431 -12.37 -51.54 -18.61
CA LYS A 431 -11.31 -51.34 -17.63
C LYS A 431 -11.85 -50.47 -16.49
N PRO A 432 -11.92 -50.99 -15.26
CA PRO A 432 -12.54 -50.27 -14.17
C PRO A 432 -11.67 -49.10 -13.71
N LEU A 433 -12.32 -47.95 -13.53
CA LEU A 433 -11.73 -46.79 -12.87
C LEU A 433 -12.07 -46.80 -11.40
N LEU A 434 -11.11 -46.36 -10.59
CA LEU A 434 -11.30 -46.05 -9.18
C LEU A 434 -11.25 -44.52 -9.03
N LEU A 435 -12.40 -43.90 -8.90
CA LEU A 435 -12.55 -42.46 -8.69
C LEU A 435 -12.38 -42.15 -7.20
N VAL A 436 -11.33 -41.40 -6.86
CA VAL A 436 -10.93 -41.13 -5.48
C VAL A 436 -11.08 -39.65 -5.19
N GLY A 437 -11.88 -39.30 -4.19
CA GLY A 437 -12.14 -37.92 -3.80
C GLY A 437 -13.55 -37.44 -4.18
N PRO A 438 -13.73 -36.12 -4.38
CA PRO A 438 -15.06 -35.52 -4.47
C PRO A 438 -15.83 -35.89 -5.74
N MET A 439 -17.17 -35.81 -5.66
CA MET A 439 -18.11 -35.91 -6.79
C MET A 439 -18.08 -37.22 -7.63
N GLY A 440 -17.31 -38.24 -7.22
CA GLY A 440 -17.15 -39.47 -8.01
C GLY A 440 -18.46 -40.20 -8.32
N GLN A 441 -19.42 -40.24 -7.36
CA GLN A 441 -20.72 -40.85 -7.62
C GLN A 441 -21.58 -39.98 -8.55
N GLU A 442 -21.59 -38.67 -8.34
CA GLU A 442 -22.35 -37.70 -9.10
C GLU A 442 -21.96 -37.71 -10.58
N ILE A 443 -20.65 -37.75 -10.87
CA ILE A 443 -20.09 -37.79 -12.22
C ILE A 443 -20.51 -39.07 -12.95
N VAL A 444 -20.41 -40.24 -12.30
CA VAL A 444 -20.85 -41.51 -12.90
C VAL A 444 -22.37 -41.54 -13.09
N ASN A 445 -23.13 -40.90 -12.19
CA ASN A 445 -24.58 -40.74 -12.37
C ASN A 445 -24.92 -39.84 -13.56
N ILE A 446 -24.20 -38.72 -13.76
CA ILE A 446 -24.38 -37.86 -14.94
C ILE A 446 -24.12 -38.67 -16.21
N LEU A 447 -23.00 -39.40 -16.27
CA LEU A 447 -22.68 -40.30 -17.38
C LEU A 447 -23.81 -41.31 -17.64
N SER A 448 -24.28 -41.98 -16.58
CA SER A 448 -25.36 -42.97 -16.68
C SER A 448 -26.68 -42.37 -17.17
N ILE A 449 -27.06 -41.17 -16.69
CA ILE A 449 -28.28 -40.50 -17.12
C ILE A 449 -28.16 -40.08 -18.59
N CYS A 450 -27.03 -39.48 -18.95
CA CYS A 450 -26.77 -39.04 -20.32
C CYS A 450 -26.74 -40.19 -21.33
N LEU A 451 -26.32 -41.40 -20.94
CA LEU A 451 -26.22 -42.56 -21.82
C LEU A 451 -27.41 -43.53 -21.76
N TYR A 452 -28.09 -43.63 -20.62
CA TYR A 452 -29.09 -44.69 -20.37
C TYR A 452 -30.39 -44.18 -19.74
N ASN A 453 -30.53 -42.87 -19.51
CA ASN A 453 -31.71 -42.25 -18.90
C ASN A 453 -32.05 -42.78 -17.49
N GLN A 454 -31.03 -43.20 -16.75
CA GLN A 454 -31.16 -43.66 -15.37
C GLN A 454 -29.88 -43.38 -14.60
N THR A 455 -29.96 -43.17 -13.30
CA THR A 455 -28.76 -43.19 -12.45
C THR A 455 -28.13 -44.59 -12.48
N ALA A 456 -26.84 -44.69 -12.14
CA ALA A 456 -26.19 -45.99 -12.04
C ALA A 456 -26.77 -46.80 -10.88
N ASP A 457 -26.66 -48.13 -10.96
CA ASP A 457 -26.87 -48.99 -9.80
C ASP A 457 -25.74 -48.74 -8.79
N VAL A 458 -26.03 -48.91 -7.50
CA VAL A 458 -25.02 -48.76 -6.44
C VAL A 458 -24.91 -50.05 -5.65
N LEU A 459 -23.68 -50.59 -5.61
CA LEU A 459 -23.23 -51.61 -4.67
C LEU A 459 -22.48 -50.92 -3.53
N ASP A 460 -23.03 -50.98 -2.33
CA ASP A 460 -22.42 -50.49 -1.10
C ASP A 460 -21.79 -51.65 -0.33
N CYS A 461 -20.46 -51.73 -0.41
CA CYS A 461 -19.66 -52.80 0.21
C CYS A 461 -19.37 -52.59 1.70
N SER A 462 -19.98 -51.57 2.34
CA SER A 462 -19.95 -51.44 3.81
C SER A 462 -20.67 -52.60 4.53
N THR A 463 -21.54 -53.32 3.82
CA THR A 463 -22.21 -54.52 4.32
C THR A 463 -21.36 -55.77 4.09
N ASN A 464 -21.68 -56.86 4.80
CA ASN A 464 -20.97 -58.12 4.60
C ASN A 464 -21.20 -58.68 3.19
N TYR A 465 -20.15 -59.26 2.60
CA TYR A 465 -20.25 -59.93 1.32
C TYR A 465 -21.41 -60.95 1.28
N ASN A 466 -22.16 -60.90 0.19
CA ASN A 466 -23.31 -61.76 -0.05
C ASN A 466 -23.36 -62.17 -1.53
N GLN A 467 -23.14 -63.46 -1.82
CA GLN A 467 -23.18 -63.99 -3.18
C GLN A 467 -24.53 -63.77 -3.88
N LEU A 468 -25.65 -63.82 -3.14
CA LEU A 468 -26.99 -63.59 -3.71
C LEU A 468 -27.14 -62.17 -4.26
N LEU A 469 -26.39 -61.22 -3.71
CA LEU A 469 -26.39 -59.83 -4.16
C LEU A 469 -25.70 -59.71 -5.52
N LEU A 470 -24.54 -60.36 -5.70
CA LEU A 470 -23.84 -60.42 -6.99
C LEU A 470 -24.67 -61.14 -8.06
N ASP A 471 -25.32 -62.24 -7.71
CA ASP A 471 -26.20 -62.98 -8.63
C ASP A 471 -27.43 -62.14 -9.03
N THR A 472 -27.93 -61.30 -8.12
CA THR A 472 -29.02 -60.36 -8.42
C THR A 472 -28.53 -59.24 -9.33
N LEU A 473 -27.34 -58.68 -9.10
CA LEU A 473 -26.73 -57.67 -9.95
C LEU A 473 -26.60 -58.15 -11.40
N LYS A 474 -26.13 -59.38 -11.61
CA LYS A 474 -25.98 -60.02 -12.94
C LYS A 474 -27.30 -60.15 -13.71
N LYS A 475 -28.44 -60.25 -13.02
CA LYS A 475 -29.77 -60.39 -13.62
C LYS A 475 -30.42 -59.05 -13.98
N ARG A 476 -29.91 -57.93 -13.46
CA ARG A 476 -30.50 -56.60 -13.67
C ARG A 476 -30.01 -55.98 -14.97
N ASN A 477 -30.89 -55.22 -15.63
CA ASN A 477 -30.65 -54.66 -16.96
C ASN A 477 -29.84 -53.35 -16.98
N SER A 478 -29.48 -52.82 -15.82
CA SER A 478 -28.64 -51.63 -15.72
C SER A 478 -27.27 -51.86 -16.35
N LYS A 479 -26.73 -50.81 -16.98
CA LYS A 479 -25.49 -50.88 -17.75
C LYS A 479 -24.26 -50.42 -16.98
N ILE A 480 -24.46 -49.58 -15.96
CA ILE A 480 -23.40 -49.02 -15.13
C ILE A 480 -23.64 -49.40 -13.66
N LEU A 481 -22.57 -49.80 -12.98
CA LEU A 481 -22.52 -50.12 -11.57
C LEU A 481 -21.48 -49.23 -10.87
N ILE A 482 -21.91 -48.55 -9.81
CA ILE A 482 -21.04 -47.84 -8.87
C ILE A 482 -20.77 -48.75 -7.68
N VAL A 483 -19.50 -48.96 -7.35
CA VAL A 483 -19.08 -49.75 -6.19
C VAL A 483 -18.45 -48.83 -5.14
N LYS A 484 -19.01 -48.79 -3.94
CA LYS A 484 -18.56 -47.95 -2.83
C LYS A 484 -17.94 -48.78 -1.72
N TYR A 485 -16.94 -48.21 -1.04
CA TYR A 485 -16.35 -48.78 0.19
C TYR A 485 -15.88 -50.23 0.04
N PHE A 486 -15.24 -50.56 -1.09
CA PHE A 486 -14.96 -51.96 -1.46
C PHE A 486 -13.90 -52.65 -0.58
N TRP A 487 -13.20 -51.90 0.27
CA TRP A 487 -12.16 -52.40 1.17
C TRP A 487 -12.69 -53.17 2.40
N GLY A 488 -14.01 -53.22 2.61
CA GLY A 488 -14.64 -53.96 3.71
C GLY A 488 -14.99 -55.43 3.42
N ASN A 489 -15.20 -56.22 4.49
CA ASN A 489 -15.96 -57.49 4.54
C ASN A 489 -15.81 -58.48 3.35
N ASP A 490 -14.58 -58.86 3.01
CA ASP A 490 -14.23 -59.82 1.94
C ASP A 490 -14.50 -59.37 0.49
N TRP A 491 -14.96 -58.14 0.25
CA TRP A 491 -15.26 -57.64 -1.10
C TRP A 491 -14.01 -57.47 -1.98
N VAL A 492 -12.86 -57.11 -1.40
CA VAL A 492 -11.57 -57.01 -2.13
C VAL A 492 -11.18 -58.31 -2.81
N ASN A 493 -11.46 -59.46 -2.18
CA ASN A 493 -11.16 -60.78 -2.73
C ASN A 493 -12.11 -61.19 -3.87
N LYS A 494 -13.09 -60.34 -4.21
CA LYS A 494 -14.19 -60.61 -5.13
C LYS A 494 -14.25 -59.61 -6.29
N ILE A 495 -13.17 -58.85 -6.50
CA ILE A 495 -13.08 -57.87 -7.60
C ILE A 495 -13.35 -58.53 -8.94
N ASP A 496 -12.73 -59.68 -9.23
CA ASP A 496 -12.99 -60.41 -10.47
C ASP A 496 -14.47 -60.78 -10.64
N GLU A 497 -15.17 -61.16 -9.55
CA GLU A 497 -16.60 -61.48 -9.61
C GLU A 497 -17.48 -60.23 -9.84
N ILE A 498 -17.07 -59.08 -9.30
CA ILE A 498 -17.73 -57.78 -9.51
C ILE A 498 -17.54 -57.30 -10.95
N LEU A 499 -16.31 -57.38 -11.47
CA LEU A 499 -15.99 -57.00 -12.85
C LEU A 499 -16.71 -57.91 -13.85
N ASN A 500 -16.89 -59.20 -13.53
CA ASN A 500 -17.65 -60.15 -14.33
C ASN A 500 -19.18 -60.07 -14.14
N THR A 501 -19.71 -58.93 -13.68
CA THR A 501 -21.17 -58.71 -13.62
C THR A 501 -21.79 -58.40 -14.98
N GLY A 502 -20.98 -58.13 -16.01
CA GLY A 502 -21.43 -57.73 -17.35
C GLY A 502 -21.92 -56.27 -17.43
N LYS A 503 -21.58 -55.47 -16.42
CA LYS A 503 -21.85 -54.03 -16.33
C LYS A 503 -20.53 -53.27 -16.40
N ALA A 504 -20.55 -52.04 -16.88
CA ALA A 504 -19.41 -51.14 -16.72
C ALA A 504 -19.31 -50.74 -15.23
N VAL A 505 -18.18 -51.05 -14.60
CA VAL A 505 -17.97 -50.88 -13.16
C VAL A 505 -17.08 -49.68 -12.88
N PHE A 506 -17.56 -48.76 -12.04
CA PHE A 506 -16.79 -47.65 -11.50
C PHE A 506 -16.71 -47.79 -9.99
N PHE A 507 -15.49 -47.86 -9.46
CA PHE A 507 -15.25 -47.83 -8.03
C PHE A 507 -15.17 -46.37 -7.58
N VAL A 508 -15.80 -46.05 -6.46
CA VAL A 508 -15.79 -44.69 -5.89
C VAL A 508 -15.36 -44.76 -4.44
N HIS A 509 -14.40 -43.92 -4.07
CA HIS A 509 -13.94 -43.76 -2.71
C HIS A 509 -13.84 -42.28 -2.31
N PRO A 510 -14.42 -41.85 -1.19
CA PRO A 510 -14.44 -40.42 -0.84
C PRO A 510 -13.10 -39.88 -0.34
N PHE A 511 -12.24 -40.70 0.27
CA PHE A 511 -11.01 -40.25 0.94
C PHE A 511 -9.77 -40.91 0.31
N LYS A 512 -8.80 -40.11 -0.13
CA LYS A 512 -7.56 -40.60 -0.78
C LYS A 512 -6.54 -41.13 0.23
N GLU A 513 -6.59 -40.61 1.47
CA GLU A 513 -5.69 -40.96 2.58
C GLU A 513 -5.88 -42.42 3.02
N GLU A 514 -7.12 -42.92 3.00
CA GLU A 514 -7.41 -44.31 3.33
C GLU A 514 -6.78 -45.29 2.35
N LEU A 515 -6.59 -44.87 1.09
CA LEU A 515 -6.04 -45.73 0.04
C LEU A 515 -4.53 -45.89 0.11
N MET A 516 -3.83 -44.96 0.77
CA MET A 516 -2.37 -45.07 0.98
C MET A 516 -2.03 -46.27 1.87
N MET A 517 -2.95 -46.67 2.74
CA MET A 517 -2.78 -47.80 3.67
C MET A 517 -3.06 -49.16 3.03
N GLU A 518 -3.57 -49.17 1.80
CA GLU A 518 -4.04 -50.37 1.11
C GLU A 518 -2.95 -51.03 0.26
N ALA A 519 -3.13 -52.32 -0.04
CA ALA A 519 -2.15 -53.06 -0.83
C ALA A 519 -2.08 -52.54 -2.28
N LYS A 520 -0.93 -51.98 -2.67
CA LYS A 520 -0.66 -51.40 -4.00
C LYS A 520 -0.94 -52.35 -5.19
N SER A 521 -0.95 -53.66 -4.96
CA SER A 521 -1.35 -54.67 -5.96
C SER A 521 -2.77 -54.50 -6.47
N ILE A 522 -3.63 -53.78 -5.74
CA ILE A 522 -4.99 -53.47 -6.17
C ILE A 522 -5.02 -52.66 -7.46
N TYR A 523 -3.98 -51.86 -7.73
CA TYR A 523 -3.88 -51.03 -8.92
C TYR A 523 -3.57 -51.84 -10.19
N TYR A 524 -3.30 -53.14 -10.07
CA TYR A 524 -3.28 -54.05 -11.22
C TYR A 524 -4.67 -54.33 -11.78
N TYR A 525 -5.69 -54.18 -10.92
CA TYR A 525 -7.08 -54.43 -11.27
C TYR A 525 -7.84 -53.13 -11.54
N LEU A 526 -7.55 -52.07 -10.77
CA LEU A 526 -8.27 -50.80 -10.82
C LEU A 526 -7.32 -49.67 -11.17
N THR A 527 -7.67 -48.80 -12.13
CA THR A 527 -6.86 -47.60 -12.41
C THR A 527 -7.36 -46.45 -11.54
N PRO A 528 -6.57 -45.94 -10.58
CA PRO A 528 -7.01 -44.86 -9.72
C PRO A 528 -6.96 -43.51 -10.44
N LEU A 529 -7.92 -42.66 -10.10
CA LEU A 529 -8.03 -41.28 -10.58
C LEU A 529 -8.35 -40.38 -9.39
N LEU A 530 -7.45 -39.44 -9.07
CA LEU A 530 -7.71 -38.42 -8.06
C LEU A 530 -8.65 -37.36 -8.63
N MET A 531 -9.86 -37.29 -8.08
CA MET A 531 -10.88 -36.35 -8.51
C MET A 531 -10.52 -34.89 -8.21
N ASP A 532 -9.64 -34.64 -7.25
CA ASP A 532 -9.12 -33.30 -6.92
C ASP A 532 -8.42 -32.62 -8.10
N LEU A 533 -7.93 -33.41 -9.07
CA LEU A 533 -7.26 -32.91 -10.28
C LEU A 533 -8.24 -32.45 -11.37
N PHE A 534 -9.53 -32.79 -11.23
CA PHE A 534 -10.55 -32.54 -12.25
C PHE A 534 -11.72 -31.72 -11.71
N VAL A 535 -12.04 -31.81 -10.41
CA VAL A 535 -13.22 -31.20 -9.80
C VAL A 535 -12.86 -29.84 -9.21
N GLU A 536 -13.49 -28.78 -9.71
CA GLU A 536 -13.30 -27.43 -9.20
C GLU A 536 -14.17 -27.13 -7.96
N LYS A 537 -15.41 -27.64 -7.95
CA LYS A 537 -16.41 -27.28 -6.94
C LYS A 537 -17.32 -28.45 -6.56
N LEU A 538 -17.63 -28.52 -5.27
CA LEU A 538 -18.67 -29.38 -4.73
C LEU A 538 -20.04 -28.79 -5.01
N VAL A 539 -20.82 -29.49 -5.82
CA VAL A 539 -22.14 -29.03 -6.27
C VAL A 539 -23.22 -30.08 -6.02
N LYS A 540 -24.45 -29.62 -5.87
CA LYS A 540 -25.61 -30.51 -5.84
C LYS A 540 -26.20 -30.61 -7.24
N VAL A 541 -25.96 -31.73 -7.91
CA VAL A 541 -26.44 -31.96 -9.28
C VAL A 541 -27.96 -32.15 -9.30
N ASN A 542 -28.65 -31.44 -10.21
CA ASN A 542 -30.06 -31.65 -10.46
C ASN A 542 -30.27 -32.65 -11.60
N TYR A 543 -30.33 -33.94 -11.25
CA TYR A 543 -30.47 -35.04 -12.21
C TYR A 543 -31.68 -34.95 -13.13
N GLU A 544 -32.75 -34.26 -12.71
CA GLU A 544 -33.99 -34.12 -13.50
C GLU A 544 -33.84 -33.17 -14.69
N GLN A 545 -32.77 -32.35 -14.73
CA GLN A 545 -32.51 -31.38 -15.78
C GLN A 545 -31.52 -31.88 -16.84
N LEU A 546 -30.86 -33.02 -16.60
CA LEU A 546 -29.85 -33.57 -17.50
C LEU A 546 -30.48 -34.12 -18.79
N PRO A 547 -29.82 -33.95 -19.94
CA PRO A 547 -30.28 -34.52 -21.21
C PRO A 547 -29.98 -36.01 -21.32
N TYR A 548 -30.73 -36.70 -22.18
CA TYR A 548 -30.39 -38.05 -22.63
C TYR A 548 -29.92 -38.01 -24.08
N PHE A 549 -28.70 -38.48 -24.31
CA PHE A 549 -28.04 -38.52 -25.60
C PHE A 549 -28.24 -39.87 -26.27
N LYS A 550 -29.19 -39.92 -27.20
CA LYS A 550 -29.48 -41.15 -27.96
C LYS A 550 -28.55 -41.23 -29.17
N ARG A 551 -27.81 -42.34 -29.29
CA ARG A 551 -27.01 -42.64 -30.49
C ARG A 551 -27.91 -42.60 -31.74
N SER A 552 -27.47 -41.87 -32.77
CA SER A 552 -28.18 -41.82 -34.06
C SER A 552 -28.09 -43.16 -34.80
N SER A 553 -28.91 -43.33 -35.85
CA SER A 553 -28.84 -44.53 -36.70
C SER A 553 -27.54 -44.64 -37.51
N MET A 554 -26.78 -43.55 -37.65
CA MET A 554 -25.50 -43.49 -38.36
C MET A 554 -24.32 -43.36 -37.40
N TYR A 555 -24.53 -43.69 -36.11
CA TYR A 555 -23.51 -43.52 -35.08
C TYR A 555 -22.23 -44.29 -35.40
N LYS A 556 -21.10 -43.60 -35.36
CA LYS A 556 -19.77 -44.19 -35.53
C LYS A 556 -18.93 -43.94 -34.29
N ASP A 557 -18.43 -45.03 -33.71
CA ASP A 557 -17.31 -44.96 -32.77
C ASP A 557 -16.06 -44.55 -33.55
N VAL A 558 -15.45 -43.44 -33.15
CA VAL A 558 -14.16 -43.03 -33.72
C VAL A 558 -13.11 -44.05 -33.28
N LYS A 559 -12.43 -44.66 -34.26
CA LYS A 559 -11.30 -45.56 -34.02
C LYS A 559 -10.10 -44.73 -33.63
N VAL A 560 -9.34 -45.24 -32.67
CA VAL A 560 -8.24 -44.49 -32.07
C VAL A 560 -6.93 -45.17 -32.40
N SER A 561 -5.92 -44.36 -32.68
CA SER A 561 -4.57 -44.79 -33.01
C SER A 561 -3.83 -45.26 -31.75
N THR A 562 -2.99 -46.29 -31.90
CA THR A 562 -2.52 -47.13 -30.77
C THR A 562 -1.05 -46.89 -30.34
N GLU A 563 -0.44 -45.73 -30.62
CA GLU A 563 1.03 -45.55 -30.43
C GLU A 563 1.46 -44.39 -29.50
N PHE A 564 0.61 -43.92 -28.59
CA PHE A 564 0.93 -42.73 -27.77
C PHE A 564 1.85 -42.99 -26.56
N LEU A 565 1.66 -44.10 -25.83
CA LEU A 565 2.23 -44.24 -24.49
C LEU A 565 3.72 -44.63 -24.40
N GLU A 566 4.28 -45.32 -25.39
CA GLU A 566 5.65 -45.84 -25.24
C GLU A 566 6.72 -44.74 -25.15
N ASN A 567 6.41 -43.53 -25.60
CA ASN A 567 7.34 -42.40 -25.64
C ASN A 567 7.11 -41.35 -24.54
N ASN A 568 5.97 -41.38 -23.83
CA ASN A 568 5.53 -40.27 -22.96
C ASN A 568 5.29 -40.66 -21.47
N LEU A 569 5.41 -41.94 -21.08
CA LEU A 569 5.32 -42.35 -19.67
C LEU A 569 6.63 -42.03 -18.93
N GLU A 570 6.51 -41.28 -17.84
CA GLU A 570 7.64 -40.90 -16.98
C GLU A 570 7.76 -41.84 -15.75
N LEU A 571 6.64 -42.39 -15.27
CA LEU A 571 6.63 -43.33 -14.16
C LEU A 571 7.04 -44.75 -14.58
N ASN A 572 7.93 -45.36 -13.81
CA ASN A 572 8.27 -46.77 -13.96
C ASN A 572 7.15 -47.66 -13.35
N LEU A 573 6.12 -47.94 -14.16
CA LEU A 573 4.96 -48.72 -13.78
C LEU A 573 5.10 -50.21 -14.13
N HIS A 574 4.42 -51.06 -13.36
CA HIS A 574 4.32 -52.48 -13.70
C HIS A 574 3.63 -52.66 -15.08
N PRO A 575 4.05 -53.61 -15.94
CA PRO A 575 3.53 -53.75 -17.31
C PRO A 575 2.00 -53.82 -17.41
N ILE A 576 1.35 -54.50 -16.46
CA ILE A 576 -0.13 -54.59 -16.39
C ILE A 576 -0.77 -53.21 -16.18
N VAL A 577 -0.19 -52.37 -15.34
CA VAL A 577 -0.70 -51.01 -15.10
C VAL A 577 -0.52 -50.15 -16.34
N LYS A 578 0.63 -50.28 -17.02
CA LYS A 578 0.89 -49.60 -18.30
C LYS A 578 -0.12 -50.00 -19.38
N GLU A 579 -0.42 -51.30 -19.50
CA GLU A 579 -1.43 -51.81 -20.43
C GLU A 579 -2.83 -51.26 -20.11
N ASN A 580 -3.21 -51.22 -18.84
CA ASN A 580 -4.48 -50.64 -18.41
C ASN A 580 -4.57 -49.14 -18.74
N LEU A 581 -3.50 -48.37 -18.51
CA LEU A 581 -3.44 -46.95 -18.90
C LEU A 581 -3.54 -46.78 -20.42
N GLN A 582 -2.91 -47.66 -21.20
CA GLN A 582 -2.98 -47.62 -22.66
C GLN A 582 -4.40 -47.73 -23.17
N SER A 583 -5.15 -48.69 -22.63
CA SER A 583 -6.56 -48.86 -22.99
C SER A 583 -7.48 -47.71 -22.57
N LEU A 584 -7.01 -46.81 -21.69
CA LEU A 584 -7.78 -45.67 -21.20
C LEU A 584 -7.47 -44.35 -21.93
N ILE A 585 -6.23 -44.18 -22.43
CA ILE A 585 -5.76 -43.00 -23.19
C ILE A 585 -5.93 -43.21 -24.71
N GLU A 586 -6.47 -44.36 -25.08
CA GLU A 586 -6.92 -44.75 -26.42
C GLU A 586 -8.07 -43.89 -26.98
N VAL A 587 -8.21 -42.59 -26.67
CA VAL A 587 -9.00 -41.63 -27.47
C VAL A 587 -8.15 -40.41 -27.81
N ASP A 588 -8.10 -40.05 -29.10
CA ASP A 588 -7.29 -38.93 -29.59
C ASP A 588 -7.94 -37.60 -29.17
N PHE A 589 -7.38 -36.98 -28.14
CA PHE A 589 -7.71 -35.63 -27.71
C PHE A 589 -6.46 -34.77 -27.74
N ASP A 590 -6.61 -33.49 -28.09
CA ASP A 590 -5.53 -32.49 -28.03
C ASP A 590 -4.92 -32.32 -26.62
N VAL A 591 -5.56 -32.92 -25.59
CA VAL A 591 -5.22 -32.84 -24.17
C VAL A 591 -4.68 -34.15 -23.57
N ASN A 592 -4.28 -35.11 -24.41
CA ASN A 592 -3.85 -36.44 -23.95
C ASN A 592 -2.57 -36.44 -23.12
N ASP A 593 -1.64 -35.52 -23.36
CA ASP A 593 -0.41 -35.40 -22.55
C ASP A 593 -0.75 -35.02 -21.10
N GLU A 594 -1.59 -34.01 -20.90
CA GLU A 594 -2.03 -33.56 -19.57
C GLU A 594 -2.91 -34.61 -18.86
N LEU A 595 -3.74 -35.34 -19.61
CA LEU A 595 -4.50 -36.46 -19.05
C LEU A 595 -3.57 -37.57 -18.53
N LEU A 596 -2.53 -37.92 -19.31
CA LEU A 596 -1.53 -38.90 -18.90
C LEU A 596 -0.79 -38.45 -17.64
N GLU A 597 -0.38 -37.19 -17.59
CA GLU A 597 0.28 -36.60 -16.43
C GLU A 597 -0.60 -36.67 -15.16
N LYS A 598 -1.89 -36.35 -15.25
CA LYS A 598 -2.82 -36.45 -14.10
C LYS A 598 -3.05 -37.89 -13.64
N LEU A 599 -3.05 -38.86 -14.56
CA LEU A 599 -3.13 -40.29 -14.24
C LEU A 599 -1.85 -40.77 -13.55
N GLU A 600 -0.69 -40.36 -14.05
CA GLU A 600 0.60 -40.62 -13.44
C GLU A 600 0.68 -40.01 -12.04
N LEU A 601 0.26 -38.76 -11.88
CA LEU A 601 0.21 -38.08 -10.59
C LEU A 601 -0.71 -38.81 -9.58
N SER A 602 -1.87 -39.28 -10.05
CA SER A 602 -2.80 -40.09 -9.23
C SER A 602 -2.15 -41.38 -8.72
N LEU A 603 -1.43 -42.08 -9.60
CA LEU A 603 -0.69 -43.30 -9.26
C LEU A 603 0.51 -43.02 -8.35
N ALA A 604 1.28 -41.97 -8.64
CA ALA A 604 2.45 -41.58 -7.85
C ALA A 604 2.05 -41.22 -6.42
N TYR A 605 0.97 -40.44 -6.26
CA TYR A 605 0.43 -40.06 -4.95
C TYR A 605 0.03 -41.29 -4.13
N LEU A 606 -0.76 -42.19 -4.70
CA LEU A 606 -1.26 -43.38 -4.00
C LEU A 606 -0.18 -44.46 -3.78
N THR A 607 0.88 -44.46 -4.59
CA THR A 607 2.03 -45.36 -4.41
C THR A 607 3.16 -44.74 -3.59
N GLU A 608 2.99 -43.52 -3.08
CA GLU A 608 3.97 -42.75 -2.32
C GLU A 608 5.32 -42.57 -3.05
N ASN A 609 5.29 -42.40 -4.38
CA ASN A 609 6.48 -42.19 -5.19
C ASN A 609 6.97 -40.73 -5.11
N LYS A 610 7.65 -40.41 -4.01
CA LYS A 610 8.11 -39.05 -3.68
C LYS A 610 8.94 -38.39 -4.78
N ASN A 611 9.79 -39.14 -5.47
CA ASN A 611 10.66 -38.58 -6.50
C ASN A 611 9.87 -37.99 -7.69
N PHE A 612 8.72 -38.56 -8.03
CA PHE A 612 7.88 -38.05 -9.11
C PHE A 612 7.05 -36.85 -8.65
N ILE A 613 6.53 -36.93 -7.43
CA ILE A 613 5.73 -35.87 -6.79
C ILE A 613 6.55 -34.60 -6.60
N ASP A 614 7.80 -34.71 -6.14
CA ASP A 614 8.69 -33.57 -5.89
C ASP A 614 9.06 -32.84 -7.20
N VAL A 615 9.14 -33.55 -8.33
CA VAL A 615 9.43 -32.97 -9.65
C VAL A 615 8.20 -32.26 -10.23
N THR A 616 7.00 -32.83 -10.05
CA THR A 616 5.74 -32.24 -10.54
C THR A 616 5.22 -31.09 -9.66
N ASP A 617 5.67 -30.95 -8.40
CA ASP A 617 5.31 -29.82 -7.52
C ASP A 617 5.90 -28.48 -7.98
N GLU A 618 7.08 -28.50 -8.61
CA GLU A 618 7.72 -27.28 -9.15
C GLU A 618 6.88 -26.63 -10.27
N GLU A 619 6.01 -27.39 -10.92
CA GLU A 619 5.13 -26.93 -12.02
C GLU A 619 3.76 -26.44 -11.56
N GLY A 620 3.44 -26.58 -10.26
CA GLY A 620 2.23 -26.00 -9.64
C GLY A 620 0.93 -26.76 -9.90
N LEU A 621 1.00 -27.98 -10.46
CA LEU A 621 -0.13 -28.89 -10.68
C LEU A 621 -0.70 -29.50 -9.40
N LEU A 622 0.08 -29.49 -8.31
CA LEU A 622 -0.27 -30.08 -7.01
C LEU A 622 -1.12 -29.17 -6.11
N LYS A 623 -1.50 -27.96 -6.57
CA LYS A 623 -2.23 -26.95 -5.77
C LYS A 623 -3.56 -27.42 -5.17
N GLY A 624 -4.16 -28.51 -5.66
CA GLY A 624 -5.40 -29.09 -5.13
C GLY A 624 -5.22 -30.38 -4.31
N ILE A 625 -4.06 -31.04 -4.35
CA ILE A 625 -3.87 -32.33 -3.67
C ILE A 625 -3.49 -32.14 -2.19
N TRP A 626 -2.76 -31.07 -1.86
CA TRP A 626 -2.15 -30.85 -0.53
C TRP A 626 -2.84 -29.82 0.36
N TYR A 627 -3.88 -29.13 -0.13
CA TYR A 627 -4.65 -28.17 0.66
C TYR A 627 -6.00 -28.74 1.07
N GLU A 628 -6.00 -29.47 2.20
CA GLU A 628 -7.12 -29.49 3.15
C GLU A 628 -6.64 -29.05 4.54
#